data_AF-S9SFZ7-F1
#
_entry.id   AF-S9SFZ7-F1
#
_cell.length_a   1.000
_cell.length_b   1.000
_cell.length_c   1.000
_cell.angle_alpha   90.00
_cell.angle_beta   90.00
_cell.angle_gamma   90.00
#
_symmetry.space_group_name_H-M   'P 1'
#
loop_
_entity.id
_entity.type
_entity.pdbx_description
1 polymer ?
#
loop_
_entity_poly.entity_id
_entity_poly.type
_entity_poly.pdbx_seq_one_letter_code
_entity_poly.pdbx_strand_id
1 'polypeptide(L)' 'MQITLNRIPFEVRPVAEELRRALLSDPLIRPGLSRPVWSWNAEAREGRFTAPVSPQKGVILPSGLMAWVARPGTNGAGP' A
#
# COMPACT_ATOMS: atom_id res chain seq x y z
N MET A 1 5.32 9.54 18.08
CA MET A 1 6.68 9.10 17.70
C MET A 1 7.25 10.12 16.74
N GLN A 2 8.55 10.44 16.74
CA GLN A 2 9.13 11.42 15.81
C GLN A 2 10.05 10.72 14.81
N ILE A 3 9.92 11.01 13.52
CA ILE A 3 10.81 10.49 12.47
C ILE A 3 11.47 11.65 11.74
N THR A 4 12.69 11.44 11.23
CA THR A 4 13.39 12.44 10.42
C THR A 4 13.49 11.94 8.98
N LEU A 5 12.89 12.67 8.05
CA LEU A 5 12.99 12.41 6.61
C LEU A 5 13.68 13.61 5.95
N ASN A 6 14.78 13.37 5.24
CA ASN A 6 15.56 14.44 4.58
C ASN A 6 15.94 15.61 5.49
N ARG A 7 16.34 15.32 6.75
CA ARG A 7 16.64 16.31 7.80
C ARG A 7 15.44 17.14 8.30
N ILE A 8 14.23 16.81 7.86
CA ILE A 8 13.00 17.45 8.33
C ILE A 8 12.37 16.55 9.40
N PRO A 9 12.12 17.06 10.62
CA PRO A 9 11.45 16.29 11.66
C PRO A 9 9.94 16.25 11.41
N PHE A 10 9.35 15.05 11.49
CA PHE A 10 7.92 14.80 11.39
C PHE A 10 7.39 14.19 12.68
N GLU A 11 6.30 14.75 13.19
CA GLU A 11 5.54 14.15 14.28
C GLU A 11 4.62 13.06 13.70
N VAL A 12 4.91 11.80 14.02
CA VAL A 12 4.07 10.66 13.64
C VAL A 12 3.01 10.45 14.70
N ARG A 13 1.75 10.66 14.28
CA ARG A 13 0.55 10.38 15.05
C ARG A 13 -0.12 9.10 14.54
N PRO A 14 -0.73 8.29 15.43
CA PRO A 14 -1.54 7.18 15.00
C PRO A 14 -2.72 7.70 14.16
N VAL A 15 -3.05 6.96 13.10
CA VAL A 15 -4.24 7.24 12.28
C VAL A 15 -5.47 6.78 13.06
N ALA A 16 -6.47 7.66 13.18
CA ALA A 16 -7.76 7.31 13.81
C ALA A 16 -8.38 6.07 13.15
N GLU A 17 -9.06 5.23 13.94
CA GLU A 17 -9.53 3.93 13.47
C GLU A 17 -10.56 4.05 12.34
N GLU A 18 -11.42 5.07 12.39
CA GLU A 18 -12.42 5.39 11.38
C GLU A 18 -11.75 5.76 10.05
N LEU A 19 -10.75 6.63 10.09
CA LEU A 19 -9.98 7.04 8.92
C LEU A 19 -9.20 5.87 8.34
N ARG A 20 -8.59 5.04 9.20
CA ARG A 20 -7.91 3.82 8.77
C ARG A 20 -8.88 2.87 8.05
N ARG A 21 -10.07 2.63 8.61
CA ARG A 21 -11.09 1.78 7.97
C ARG A 21 -11.53 2.34 6.62
N ALA A 22 -11.78 3.65 6.53
CA ALA A 22 -12.14 4.30 5.27
C ALA A 22 -11.06 4.12 4.20
N LEU A 23 -9.80 4.41 4.54
CA LEU A 23 -8.65 4.24 3.63
C LEU A 23 -8.49 2.79 3.16
N LEU A 24 -8.61 1.82 4.07
CA LEU A 24 -8.46 0.40 3.72
C LEU A 24 -9.64 -0.14 2.90
N SER A 25 -10.80 0.52 2.95
CA SER A 25 -11.97 0.15 2.16
C SER A 25 -11.94 0.71 0.73
N ASP A 26 -11.05 1.68 0.46
CA ASP A 26 -10.94 2.33 -0.84
C ASP A 26 -10.46 1.34 -1.92
N PRO A 27 -11.19 1.18 -3.04
CA PRO A 27 -10.80 0.30 -4.15
C PRO A 27 -9.43 0.59 -4.75
N LEU A 28 -8.91 1.82 -4.67
CA LEU A 28 -7.57 2.19 -5.13
C LEU A 28 -6.48 1.72 -4.17
N ILE A 29 -6.77 1.68 -2.87
CA ILE A 29 -5.83 1.24 -1.83
C ILE A 29 -5.82 -0.28 -1.70
N ARG A 30 -6.99 -0.90 -1.87
CA ARG A 30 -7.22 -2.34 -1.63
C ARG A 30 -6.22 -3.28 -2.31
N PRO A 31 -5.82 -3.10 -3.60
CA PRO A 31 -4.82 -3.94 -4.25
C PRO A 31 -3.43 -3.85 -3.61
N GLY A 32 -3.14 -2.71 -2.98
CA GLY A 32 -1.90 -2.47 -2.25
C GLY A 32 -1.81 -3.22 -0.91
N LEU A 33 -2.95 -3.58 -0.31
CA LEU A 33 -3.01 -4.27 0.98
C LEU A 33 -2.67 -5.75 0.86
N SER A 34 -3.03 -6.35 -0.27
CA SER A 34 -2.78 -7.75 -0.56
C SER A 34 -2.35 -7.89 -2.00
N ARG A 35 -1.06 -8.17 -2.20
CA ARG A 35 -0.53 -8.48 -3.52
C ARG A 35 -0.42 -10.00 -3.66
N PRO A 36 -1.11 -10.63 -4.62
CA PRO A 36 -0.83 -12.03 -4.93
C PRO A 36 0.60 -12.11 -5.47
N VAL A 37 1.44 -12.91 -4.81
CA VAL A 37 2.86 -13.11 -5.17
C VAL A 37 3.12 -14.46 -5.83
N TRP A 38 2.15 -15.37 -5.72
CA TRP A 38 2.23 -16.72 -6.23
C TRP A 38 0.85 -17.18 -6.71
N SER A 39 0.85 -17.99 -7.76
CA SER A 39 -0.35 -18.62 -8.30
C SER A 39 -0.06 -20.07 -8.69
N TRP A 40 -1.05 -20.93 -8.47
CA TRP A 40 -1.03 -22.34 -8.89
C TRP A 40 -1.90 -22.51 -10.13
N ASN A 41 -1.36 -23.15 -11.17
CA ASN A 41 -2.14 -23.67 -12.28
C ASN A 41 -2.35 -25.18 -12.06
N ALA A 42 -3.58 -25.58 -11.76
CA ALA A 42 -3.91 -26.98 -11.49
C ALA A 42 -3.88 -27.87 -12.75
N GLU A 43 -4.21 -27.32 -13.92
CA GLU A 43 -4.21 -28.04 -15.19
C GLU A 43 -2.78 -28.36 -15.63
N ALA A 44 -1.88 -27.37 -15.54
CA ALA A 44 -0.47 -27.54 -15.84
C ALA A 44 0.34 -28.19 -14.70
N ARG A 45 -0.24 -28.31 -13.49
CA ARG A 45 0.43 -28.73 -12.25
C ARG A 45 1.69 -27.91 -11.94
N GLU A 46 1.62 -26.60 -12.18
CA GLU A 46 2.76 -25.70 -12.06
C GLU A 46 2.44 -24.48 -11.19
N GLY A 47 3.42 -24.08 -10.38
CA GLY A 47 3.38 -22.84 -9.61
C GLY A 47 4.20 -21.74 -10.28
N ARG A 48 3.67 -20.52 -10.35
CA ARG A 48 4.40 -19.35 -10.86
C ARG A 48 4.32 -18.17 -9.91
N PHE A 49 5.42 -17.44 -9.80
CA PHE A 49 5.43 -16.14 -9.13
C PHE A 49 4.74 -15.09 -10.00
N THR A 50 3.89 -14.28 -9.37
CA THR A 50 3.17 -13.17 -10.01
C THR A 50 3.80 -11.81 -9.68
N ALA A 51 4.91 -11.81 -8.94
CA ALA A 51 5.68 -10.65 -8.56
C ALA A 51 7.16 -10.82 -8.95
N PRO A 52 7.92 -9.72 -9.14
CA PRO A 52 9.36 -9.80 -9.30
C PRO A 52 10.00 -10.53 -8.12
N VAL A 53 10.88 -11.47 -8.43
CA VAL A 53 11.59 -12.29 -7.46
C VAL A 53 13.07 -11.91 -7.52
N SER A 54 13.71 -11.76 -6.36
CA SER A 54 15.14 -11.55 -6.29
C SER A 54 15.92 -12.78 -6.77
N PRO A 55 17.21 -12.66 -7.12
CA PRO A 55 18.06 -13.81 -7.44
C PRO A 55 18.11 -14.88 -6.33
N GLN A 56 17.89 -14.50 -5.07
CA GLN A 56 17.80 -15.43 -3.93
C GLN A 56 16.41 -16.05 -3.72
N LYS A 57 15.50 -15.93 -4.70
CA LYS A 57 14.11 -16.41 -4.61
C LYS A 57 13.26 -15.70 -3.56
N GLY A 58 13.64 -14.48 -3.16
CA GLY A 58 12.86 -13.64 -2.26
C GLY A 58 11.83 -12.79 -3.01
N VAL A 59 10.65 -12.58 -2.42
CA VAL A 59 9.67 -11.63 -2.95
C VAL A 59 9.80 -10.30 -2.23
N ILE A 60 9.89 -9.21 -2.99
CA ILE A 60 9.89 -7.86 -2.40
C ILE A 60 8.47 -7.54 -1.94
N LEU A 61 8.29 -7.49 -0.61
CA LEU A 61 7.07 -6.97 -0.03
C LEU A 61 7.03 -5.44 -0.23
N PRO A 62 5.86 -4.86 -0.56
CA PRO A 62 5.72 -3.42 -0.62
C PRO A 62 6.04 -2.83 0.75
N SER A 63 7.00 -1.91 0.80
CA SER A 63 7.42 -1.18 2.00
C SER A 63 6.47 -0.02 2.35
N GLY A 64 5.46 0.24 1.52
CA GLY A 64 4.44 1.25 1.77
C GLY A 64 3.46 1.40 0.60
N LEU A 65 2.34 2.06 0.86
CA LEU A 65 1.37 2.49 -0.14
C LEU A 65 1.36 4.01 -0.19
N MET A 66 1.38 4.55 -1.40
CA MET A 66 1.21 5.98 -1.64
C MET A 66 -0.07 6.17 -2.44
N ALA A 67 -0.94 7.03 -1.95
CA ALA A 67 -2.12 7.48 -2.66
C ALA A 67 -2.19 9.00 -2.58
N TRP A 68 -2.64 9.60 -3.67
CA TRP A 68 -2.89 11.04 -3.70
C TRP A 68 -4.24 11.33 -3.08
N VAL A 69 -4.28 12.29 -2.15
CA VAL A 69 -5.51 12.79 -1.54
C VAL A 69 -5.66 14.24 -1.98
N ALA A 70 -6.74 14.55 -2.70
CA ALA A 70 -7.05 15.93 -3.08
C ALA A 70 -7.20 16.77 -1.82
N ARG A 71 -6.59 17.97 -1.82
CA ARG A 71 -6.93 18.96 -0.81
C ARG A 71 -8.38 19.41 -1.09
N PRO A 72 -9.30 19.34 -0.11
CA PRO A 72 -10.61 19.92 -0.30
C PRO A 72 -10.46 21.42 -0.57
N GLY A 73 -11.22 21.95 -1.53
CA GLY A 73 -11.32 23.39 -1.78
C GLY A 73 -11.90 24.13 -0.58
N THR A 74 -11.93 25.46 -0.65
CA THR A 74 -12.43 26.35 0.43
C THR A 74 -13.86 26.04 0.90
N ASN A 75 -14.62 25.28 0.11
CA ASN A 75 -16.01 24.89 0.41
C ASN A 75 -16.19 23.38 0.65
N GLY A 76 -15.11 22.62 0.90
CA GLY A 76 -15.18 21.17 1.11
C GLY A 76 -15.34 20.33 -0.17
N ALA A 77 -15.47 20.96 -1.34
CA ALA A 77 -15.45 20.29 -2.63
C ALA A 77 -13.99 20.20 -3.15
N GLY A 78 -13.51 18.98 -3.38
CA GLY A 78 -12.33 18.72 -4.22
C GLY A 78 -12.66 18.92 -5.71
N PRO A 79 -11.68 18.82 -6.62
CA PRO A 79 -11.88 19.04 -8.06
C PRO A 79 -13.01 18.19 -8.65
#